data_AF-A0A9E0IN35-F1
#
_entry.id   AF-A0A9E0IN35-F1
#
_cell.length_a   1.000
_cell.length_b   1.000
_cell.length_c   1.000
_cell.angle_alpha   90.00
_cell.angle_beta   90.00
_cell.angle_gamma   90.00
#
_symmetry.space_group_name_H-M   'P 1'
#
loop_
_entity.id
_entity.type
_entity.pdbx_description
1 polymer ?
#
loop_
_entity_poly.entity_id
_entity_poly.type
_entity_poly.pdbx_seq_one_letter_code
_entity_poly.pdbx_strand_id
1 'polypeptide(L)'
;MRRALVLPIALAAGCFAPSSHDLPCSLGQLCPVGQVCGVADGRQVCVAAGDAAAGDDATRAVDASGATVDAGTADGALVACPTGYLELGVGLPLVRMSTTGRSFDAAASDCADDAPGRTYLIAFRSQAELDAYRLTSTQEAWVGVRYDAVTATFLSLDGTAVTFLPWEGSETGMDPGRCPLVRPSAGTYVTRSCSLNRPYACECR
;
A
#
# COMPACT_ATOMS: atom_id res chain seq x y z
N MET A 1 69.50 20.78 44.22
CA MET A 1 68.36 19.88 44.54
C MET A 1 67.08 20.60 44.09
N ARG A 2 66.59 20.34 42.86
CA ARG A 2 65.40 21.00 42.30
C ARG A 2 64.19 20.09 42.51
N ARG A 3 63.25 20.51 43.36
CA ARG A 3 61.93 19.87 43.52
C ARG A 3 61.05 20.26 42.34
N ALA A 4 60.66 19.29 41.52
CA ALA A 4 59.64 19.47 40.49
C ALA A 4 58.25 19.45 41.15
N LEU A 5 57.47 20.50 40.90
CA LEU A 5 56.07 20.63 41.29
C LEU A 5 55.24 19.87 40.24
N VAL A 6 54.51 18.83 40.65
CA VAL A 6 53.57 18.11 39.78
C VAL A 6 52.21 18.80 39.90
N LEU A 7 51.76 19.45 38.83
CA LEU A 7 50.38 19.90 38.66
C LEU A 7 49.52 18.72 38.18
N PRO A 8 48.33 18.46 38.75
CA PRO A 8 47.39 17.52 38.17
C PRO A 8 46.72 18.17 36.95
N ILE A 9 46.91 17.57 35.78
CA ILE A 9 46.13 17.88 34.58
C ILE A 9 44.72 17.32 34.81
N ALA A 10 43.73 18.21 34.95
CA ALA A 10 42.33 17.83 34.86
C ALA A 10 42.04 17.40 33.42
N LEU A 11 41.86 16.09 33.22
CA LEU A 11 41.29 15.54 32.00
C LEU A 11 39.87 16.08 31.86
N ALA A 12 39.65 16.90 30.84
CA ALA A 12 38.32 17.26 30.40
C ALA A 12 37.55 15.95 30.14
N ALA A 13 36.37 15.84 30.74
CA ALA A 13 35.39 14.85 30.36
C ALA A 13 35.09 15.06 28.87
N GLY A 14 35.72 14.24 28.03
CA GLY A 14 35.31 14.13 26.64
C GLY A 14 33.84 13.74 26.66
N CYS A 15 33.00 14.54 26.00
CA CYS A 15 31.68 14.11 25.60
C CYS A 15 31.87 12.84 24.77
N PHE A 16 31.73 11.68 25.42
CA PHE A 16 31.53 10.42 24.72
C PHE A 16 30.17 10.57 24.05
N ALA A 17 30.16 10.99 22.79
CA ALA A 17 29.03 10.71 21.92
C ALA A 17 29.04 9.17 21.77
N PRO A 18 28.07 8.44 22.35
CA PRO A 18 27.97 7.03 22.03
C PRO A 18 27.78 6.96 20.52
N SER A 19 28.65 6.21 19.85
CA SER A 19 28.45 5.77 18.48
C SER A 19 27.00 5.28 18.39
N SER A 20 26.19 5.92 17.57
CA SER A 20 24.73 5.75 17.49
C SER A 20 24.29 4.39 16.93
N HIS A 21 25.13 3.37 17.07
CA HIS A 21 24.96 2.01 16.56
C HIS A 21 24.60 0.99 17.65
N ASP A 22 24.65 1.36 18.93
CA ASP A 22 24.44 0.42 20.05
C ASP A 22 23.21 0.74 20.93
N LEU A 23 22.26 1.54 20.43
CA LEU A 23 21.03 1.82 21.18
C LEU A 23 20.08 0.61 21.08
N PRO A 24 19.75 -0.08 22.19
CA PRO A 24 18.83 -1.20 22.17
C PRO A 24 17.42 -0.69 21.84
N CYS A 25 16.77 -1.31 20.85
CA CYS A 25 15.52 -0.79 20.30
C CYS A 25 14.29 -1.69 20.61
N SER A 26 14.35 -2.49 21.68
CA SER A 26 13.27 -3.40 22.06
C SER A 26 12.05 -2.67 22.66
N LEU A 27 10.85 -3.00 22.17
CA LEU A 27 9.50 -2.70 22.70
C LEU A 27 9.34 -1.31 23.35
N GLY A 28 9.14 -0.30 22.50
CA GLY A 28 8.59 1.01 22.90
C GLY A 28 9.54 2.21 22.74
N GLN A 29 10.79 1.98 22.33
CA GLN A 29 11.70 3.08 21.96
C GLN A 29 11.75 3.27 20.45
N LEU A 30 11.44 4.49 20.00
CA LEU A 30 11.59 4.91 18.61
C LEU A 30 13.07 5.16 18.31
N CYS A 31 13.57 4.59 17.22
CA CYS A 31 14.90 4.93 16.73
C CYS A 31 14.94 6.41 16.27
N PRO A 32 16.10 7.06 16.35
CA PRO A 32 16.31 8.39 15.78
C PRO A 32 15.89 8.49 14.31
N VAL A 33 15.54 9.71 13.87
CA VAL A 33 15.14 9.98 12.48
C VAL A 33 16.24 9.52 11.52
N GLY A 34 15.88 8.65 10.57
CA GLY A 34 16.80 8.05 9.59
C GLY A 34 17.34 6.67 9.97
N GLN A 35 16.97 6.12 11.13
CA GLN A 35 17.32 4.78 11.57
C GLN A 35 16.09 3.87 11.73
N VAL A 36 16.31 2.57 11.63
CA VAL A 36 15.32 1.51 11.86
C VAL A 36 15.86 0.49 12.86
N CYS A 37 14.97 -0.26 13.52
CA CYS A 37 15.41 -1.41 14.31
C CYS A 37 16.00 -2.48 13.39
N GLY A 38 17.25 -2.86 13.64
CA GLY A 38 17.94 -3.97 13.00
C GLY A 38 18.59 -4.89 14.04
N VAL A 39 19.28 -5.92 13.57
CA VAL A 39 20.03 -6.85 14.43
C VAL A 39 21.52 -6.74 14.10
N ALA A 40 22.33 -6.46 15.13
CA ALA A 40 23.79 -6.51 15.06
C ALA A 40 24.31 -7.39 16.20
N ASP A 41 25.22 -8.31 15.90
CA ASP A 41 25.79 -9.27 16.87
C ASP A 41 24.74 -9.99 17.73
N GLY A 42 23.59 -10.33 17.13
CA GLY A 42 22.48 -11.02 17.80
C GLY A 42 21.67 -10.15 18.78
N ARG A 43 21.84 -8.83 18.79
CA ARG A 43 21.06 -7.88 19.61
C ARG A 43 20.25 -6.92 18.73
N GLN A 44 19.06 -6.54 19.19
CA GLN A 44 18.23 -5.51 18.53
C GLN A 44 18.82 -4.12 18.79
N VAL A 45 19.24 -3.42 17.74
CA VAL A 45 19.84 -2.09 17.81
C VAL A 45 19.33 -1.18 16.68
N CYS A 46 19.42 0.14 16.86
CA CYS A 46 19.12 1.08 15.78
C CYS A 46 20.24 1.10 14.73
N VAL A 47 19.90 0.77 13.48
CA VAL A 47 20.80 0.79 12.31
C VAL A 47 20.31 1.80 11.28
N ALA A 48 21.19 2.28 10.40
CA ALA A 48 20.77 3.17 9.32
C ALA A 48 19.81 2.43 8.36
N ALA A 49 18.79 3.14 7.85
CA ALA A 49 17.75 2.55 7.01
C ALA A 49 18.26 1.87 5.72
N GLY A 50 19.52 2.13 5.32
CA GLY A 50 20.17 1.50 4.16
C GLY A 50 21.10 0.32 4.49
N ASP A 51 21.46 0.10 5.76
CA ASP A 51 22.48 -0.88 6.17
C ASP A 51 21.88 -2.18 6.76
N ALA A 52 20.56 -2.27 6.90
CA ALA A 52 19.87 -3.45 7.43
C ALA A 52 19.99 -4.71 6.54
N ALA A 53 20.69 -4.63 5.41
CA ALA A 53 20.84 -5.72 4.43
C ALA A 53 22.31 -6.07 4.11
N ALA A 54 23.28 -5.73 4.96
CA ALA A 54 24.69 -6.12 4.78
C ALA A 54 25.18 -6.99 5.94
N GLY A 55 24.61 -8.19 6.06
CA GLY A 55 25.13 -9.26 6.90
C GLY A 55 25.28 -10.52 6.06
N ASP A 56 26.44 -10.69 5.43
CA ASP A 56 26.85 -11.92 4.76
C ASP A 56 27.14 -13.02 5.80
N ASP A 57 26.11 -13.54 6.46
CA ASP A 57 26.15 -14.86 7.07
C ASP A 57 24.74 -15.46 7.07
N ALA A 58 24.50 -16.38 6.12
CA ALA A 58 23.22 -17.04 5.93
C ALA A 58 22.95 -18.03 7.06
N THR A 59 22.57 -17.52 8.23
CA THR A 59 22.00 -18.35 9.30
C THR A 59 20.53 -18.65 8.96
N ARG A 60 20.28 -19.90 8.59
CA ARG A 60 18.94 -20.44 8.35
C ARG A 60 18.10 -20.27 9.62
N ALA A 61 17.02 -19.50 9.53
CA ALA A 61 16.03 -19.44 10.60
C ALA A 61 15.24 -20.76 10.65
N VAL A 62 15.13 -21.34 11.84
CA VAL A 62 14.29 -22.50 12.16
C VAL A 62 13.11 -22.01 12.98
N ASP A 63 11.91 -22.54 12.71
CA ASP A 63 10.73 -22.22 13.52
C ASP A 63 10.78 -22.91 14.91
N ALA A 64 9.81 -22.62 15.78
CA ALA A 64 9.71 -23.18 17.13
C ALA A 64 9.51 -24.71 17.17
N SER A 65 9.35 -25.36 16.01
CA SER A 65 9.25 -26.81 15.81
C SER A 65 10.51 -27.42 15.20
N GLY A 66 11.53 -26.61 14.88
CA GLY A 66 12.79 -27.09 14.29
C GLY A 66 12.69 -27.44 12.82
N ALA A 67 11.63 -27.01 12.12
CA ALA A 67 11.52 -27.16 10.68
C ALA A 67 12.31 -26.05 9.97
N THR A 68 13.06 -26.41 8.93
CA THR A 68 13.70 -25.45 8.02
C THR A 68 12.62 -24.78 7.19
N VAL A 69 12.39 -23.50 7.44
CA VAL A 69 11.54 -22.68 6.57
C VAL A 69 12.40 -22.11 5.46
N ASP A 70 12.02 -22.33 4.21
CA ASP A 70 12.58 -21.58 3.09
C ASP A 70 12.34 -20.09 3.35
N ALA A 71 13.36 -19.26 3.11
CA ALA A 71 13.27 -17.81 3.22
C ALA A 71 12.39 -17.26 2.10
N GLY A 72 11.10 -17.57 2.16
CA GLY A 72 10.07 -16.77 1.53
C GLY A 72 10.07 -15.43 2.24
N THR A 73 10.37 -14.39 1.48
CA THR A 73 10.19 -12.98 1.84
C THR A 73 9.05 -12.81 2.82
N ALA A 74 9.34 -12.25 3.99
CA ALA A 74 8.32 -11.82 4.92
C ALA A 74 7.51 -10.69 4.27
N ASP A 75 6.51 -11.04 3.47
CA ASP A 75 5.48 -10.14 2.96
C ASP A 75 4.53 -9.79 4.10
N GLY A 76 5.04 -8.98 5.02
CA GLY A 76 4.31 -8.36 6.12
C GLY A 76 4.62 -6.88 6.25
N ALA A 77 5.33 -6.29 5.28
CA ALA A 77 5.34 -4.84 5.14
C ALA A 77 3.89 -4.44 4.81
N LEU A 78 3.31 -3.53 5.59
CA LEU A 78 2.09 -2.83 5.21
C LEU A 78 2.34 -2.26 3.81
N VAL A 79 1.84 -2.94 2.76
CA VAL A 79 2.06 -2.51 1.38
C VAL A 79 1.33 -1.19 1.23
N ALA A 80 2.06 -0.09 1.36
CA ALA A 80 1.55 1.23 1.06
C ALA A 80 1.18 1.29 -0.42
N CYS A 81 0.32 2.24 -0.78
CA CYS A 81 -0.07 2.41 -2.16
C CYS A 81 1.15 2.59 -3.07
N PRO A 82 1.21 1.88 -4.22
CA PRO A 82 2.34 2.01 -5.14
C PRO A 82 2.56 3.44 -5.60
N THR A 83 3.83 3.77 -5.87
CA THR A 83 4.18 5.05 -6.49
C THR A 83 3.47 5.21 -7.83
N GLY A 84 2.96 6.41 -8.12
CA GLY A 84 2.28 6.73 -9.38
C GLY A 84 0.75 6.73 -9.29
N TYR A 85 0.19 6.42 -8.13
CA TYR A 85 -1.20 6.73 -7.83
C TYR A 85 -1.35 8.22 -7.45
N LEU A 86 -2.39 8.86 -7.98
CA LEU A 86 -2.72 10.27 -7.78
C LEU A 86 -3.75 10.44 -6.67
N GLU A 87 -3.60 11.48 -5.85
CA GLU A 87 -4.62 11.87 -4.88
C GLU A 87 -5.78 12.56 -5.58
N LEU A 88 -7.01 12.02 -5.44
CA LEU A 88 -8.23 12.70 -5.88
C LEU A 88 -8.67 13.82 -4.93
N GLY A 89 -8.20 13.76 -3.68
CA GLY A 89 -8.55 14.70 -2.61
C GLY A 89 -8.24 14.12 -1.23
N VAL A 90 -8.31 14.96 -0.20
CA VAL A 90 -8.04 14.54 1.17
C VAL A 90 -9.09 13.53 1.62
N GLY A 91 -8.65 12.36 2.09
CA GLY A 91 -9.52 11.28 2.55
C GLY A 91 -10.23 10.50 1.43
N LEU A 92 -9.85 10.74 0.17
CA LEU A 92 -10.32 9.98 -0.98
C LEU A 92 -9.29 8.90 -1.37
N PRO A 93 -9.70 7.85 -2.11
CA PRO A 93 -8.74 6.87 -2.60
C PRO A 93 -7.70 7.52 -3.52
N LEU A 94 -6.50 6.96 -3.44
CA LEU A 94 -5.43 7.15 -4.42
C LEU A 94 -5.82 6.42 -5.72
N VAL A 95 -5.58 7.01 -6.89
CA VAL A 95 -6.00 6.41 -8.18
C VAL A 95 -4.92 6.36 -9.24
N ARG A 96 -4.90 5.29 -10.03
CA ARG A 96 -4.13 5.19 -11.27
C ARG A 96 -5.08 4.99 -12.44
N MET A 97 -4.97 5.81 -13.49
CA MET A 97 -5.85 5.73 -14.65
C MET A 97 -5.12 5.13 -15.85
N SER A 98 -5.81 4.31 -16.64
CA SER A 98 -5.29 3.73 -17.85
C SER A 98 -6.23 3.97 -19.03
N THR A 99 -5.67 4.53 -20.10
CA THR A 99 -6.37 4.75 -21.38
C THR A 99 -6.23 3.56 -22.33
N THR A 100 -5.28 2.66 -22.05
CA THR A 100 -5.11 1.41 -22.81
C THR A 100 -6.21 0.44 -22.40
N GLY A 101 -7.27 0.39 -23.19
CA GLY A 101 -8.45 -0.35 -22.82
C GLY A 101 -8.22 -1.86 -22.66
N ARG A 102 -8.83 -2.44 -21.62
CA ARG A 102 -8.81 -3.88 -21.31
C ARG A 102 -10.23 -4.39 -21.06
N SER A 103 -10.44 -5.70 -21.18
CA SER A 103 -11.67 -6.33 -20.67
C SER A 103 -11.77 -6.12 -19.16
N PHE A 104 -12.97 -6.27 -18.60
CA PHE A 104 -13.17 -6.03 -17.17
C PHE A 104 -12.24 -6.87 -16.30
N ASP A 105 -12.16 -8.18 -16.57
CA ASP A 105 -11.33 -9.09 -15.76
C ASP A 105 -9.83 -8.83 -15.95
N ALA A 106 -9.41 -8.47 -17.16
CA ALA A 106 -8.01 -8.09 -17.40
C ALA A 106 -7.65 -6.75 -16.75
N ALA A 107 -8.59 -5.80 -16.68
CA ALA A 107 -8.42 -4.55 -15.95
C ALA A 107 -8.40 -4.78 -14.42
N ALA A 108 -9.25 -5.66 -13.91
CA ALA A 108 -9.24 -6.08 -12.52
C ALA A 108 -7.89 -6.72 -12.12
N SER A 109 -7.37 -7.61 -12.96
CA SER A 109 -6.03 -8.20 -12.75
C SER A 109 -4.94 -7.13 -12.80
N ASP A 110 -4.94 -6.24 -13.79
CA ASP A 110 -3.95 -5.15 -13.91
C ASP A 110 -3.91 -4.27 -12.65
N CYS A 111 -5.07 -3.96 -12.06
CA CYS A 111 -5.11 -3.24 -10.81
C CYS A 111 -4.61 -4.08 -9.63
N ALA A 112 -5.00 -5.35 -9.54
CA ALA A 112 -4.57 -6.23 -8.44
C ALA A 112 -3.06 -6.52 -8.47
N ASP A 113 -2.44 -6.53 -9.66
CA ASP A 113 -1.01 -6.78 -9.87
C ASP A 113 -0.13 -5.62 -9.36
N ASP A 114 -0.67 -4.40 -9.22
CA ASP A 114 0.09 -3.25 -8.69
C ASP A 114 0.49 -3.44 -7.22
N ALA A 115 -0.43 -3.91 -6.39
CA ALA A 115 -0.25 -4.22 -4.97
C ALA A 115 -1.36 -5.18 -4.50
N PRO A 116 -1.11 -6.50 -4.53
CA PRO A 116 -2.11 -7.50 -4.15
C PRO A 116 -2.72 -7.23 -2.76
N GLY A 117 -4.04 -7.26 -2.67
CA GLY A 117 -4.77 -6.99 -1.43
C GLY A 117 -5.03 -5.51 -1.14
N ARG A 118 -4.40 -4.58 -1.86
CA ARG A 118 -4.52 -3.11 -1.65
C ARG A 118 -5.10 -2.38 -2.84
N THR A 119 -4.83 -2.85 -4.05
CA THR A 119 -5.26 -2.20 -5.28
C THR A 119 -6.31 -3.00 -6.03
N TYR A 120 -7.33 -2.29 -6.52
CA TYR A 120 -8.49 -2.87 -7.19
C TYR A 120 -9.00 -1.91 -8.26
N LEU A 121 -9.89 -2.37 -9.15
CA LEU A 121 -10.67 -1.43 -9.95
C LEU A 121 -11.46 -0.47 -9.05
N ILE A 122 -11.54 0.79 -9.46
CA ILE A 122 -12.20 1.85 -8.69
C ILE A 122 -13.66 1.50 -8.40
N ALA A 123 -14.10 1.68 -7.16
CA ALA A 123 -15.45 1.47 -6.69
C ALA A 123 -15.83 2.64 -5.78
N PHE A 124 -16.52 3.62 -6.35
CA PHE A 124 -16.93 4.83 -5.65
C PHE A 124 -17.84 4.51 -4.45
N ARG A 125 -17.49 5.03 -3.27
CA ARG A 125 -18.26 4.85 -2.02
C ARG A 125 -19.20 6.02 -1.74
N SER A 126 -19.06 7.13 -2.45
CA SER A 126 -19.86 8.33 -2.26
C SER A 126 -19.93 9.21 -3.51
N GLN A 127 -20.89 10.14 -3.50
CA GLN A 127 -20.97 11.19 -4.52
C GLN A 127 -19.70 12.03 -4.60
N ALA A 128 -19.05 12.30 -3.46
CA ALA A 128 -17.82 13.10 -3.40
C ALA A 128 -16.65 12.43 -4.13
N GLU A 129 -16.47 11.12 -3.96
CA GLU A 129 -15.45 10.36 -4.70
C GLU A 129 -15.70 10.38 -6.21
N LEU A 130 -16.97 10.19 -6.61
CA LEU A 130 -17.34 10.23 -8.02
C LEU A 130 -17.09 11.62 -8.61
N ASP A 131 -17.49 12.68 -7.93
CA ASP A 131 -17.28 14.05 -8.41
C ASP A 131 -15.80 14.42 -8.49
N ALA A 132 -14.98 13.98 -7.53
CA ALA A 132 -13.53 14.15 -7.60
C ALA A 132 -12.94 13.44 -8.84
N TYR A 133 -13.32 12.19 -9.09
CA TYR A 133 -12.87 11.47 -10.28
C TYR A 133 -13.31 12.15 -11.59
N ARG A 134 -14.53 12.70 -11.64
CA ARG A 134 -15.07 13.42 -12.82
C ARG A 134 -14.29 14.70 -13.14
N LEU A 135 -13.68 15.33 -12.14
CA LEU A 135 -12.80 16.47 -12.36
C LEU A 135 -11.44 16.06 -12.93
N THR A 136 -11.00 14.83 -12.68
CA THR A 136 -9.70 14.30 -13.12
C THR A 136 -9.80 13.55 -14.46
N SER A 137 -10.94 12.93 -14.76
CA SER A 137 -11.13 12.11 -15.97
C SER A 137 -12.49 12.34 -16.62
N THR A 138 -12.47 12.48 -17.94
CA THR A 138 -13.68 12.56 -18.78
C THR A 138 -14.00 11.23 -19.49
N GLN A 139 -13.15 10.21 -19.35
CA GLN A 139 -13.30 8.94 -20.05
C GLN A 139 -14.21 7.97 -19.31
N GLU A 140 -15.09 7.33 -20.07
CA GLU A 140 -15.81 6.15 -19.64
C GLU A 140 -14.82 5.07 -19.17
N ALA A 141 -15.01 4.55 -17.96
CA ALA A 141 -14.05 3.64 -17.33
C ALA A 141 -14.73 2.50 -16.56
N TRP A 142 -14.13 1.31 -16.55
CA TRP A 142 -14.62 0.22 -15.72
C TRP A 142 -14.67 0.60 -14.23
N VAL A 143 -15.73 0.15 -13.56
CA VAL A 143 -15.95 0.31 -12.12
C VAL A 143 -15.95 -1.07 -11.46
N GLY A 144 -15.09 -1.28 -10.47
CA GLY A 144 -14.83 -2.53 -9.78
C GLY A 144 -15.94 -2.98 -8.83
N VAL A 145 -17.16 -3.08 -9.33
CA VAL A 145 -18.35 -3.52 -8.59
C VAL A 145 -19.01 -4.69 -9.32
N ARG A 146 -19.46 -5.70 -8.57
CA ARG A 146 -20.23 -6.84 -9.08
C ARG A 146 -21.43 -7.11 -8.18
N TYR A 147 -22.53 -7.56 -8.79
CA TYR A 147 -23.65 -8.09 -8.04
C TYR A 147 -23.33 -9.52 -7.57
N ASP A 148 -23.40 -9.75 -6.27
CA ASP A 148 -23.35 -11.09 -5.70
C ASP A 148 -24.77 -11.61 -5.48
N ALA A 149 -25.12 -12.66 -6.20
CA ALA A 149 -26.47 -13.24 -6.16
C ALA A 149 -26.73 -14.08 -4.90
N VAL A 150 -25.69 -14.48 -4.16
CA VAL A 150 -25.81 -15.30 -2.94
C VAL A 150 -26.17 -14.41 -1.76
N THR A 151 -25.48 -13.28 -1.61
CA THR A 151 -25.74 -12.28 -0.57
C THR A 151 -26.79 -11.26 -0.99
N ALA A 152 -27.16 -11.22 -2.28
CA ALA A 152 -28.05 -10.23 -2.89
C ALA A 152 -27.55 -8.78 -2.68
N THR A 153 -26.23 -8.58 -2.76
CA THR A 153 -25.59 -7.27 -2.55
C THR A 153 -24.58 -6.97 -3.65
N PHE A 154 -24.34 -5.69 -3.89
CA PHE A 154 -23.19 -5.27 -4.69
C PHE A 154 -21.93 -5.24 -3.84
N LEU A 155 -20.87 -5.88 -4.34
CA LEU A 155 -19.56 -5.94 -3.70
C LEU A 155 -18.54 -5.26 -4.61
N SER A 156 -17.61 -4.51 -4.03
CA SER A 156 -16.38 -4.16 -4.71
C SER A 156 -15.46 -5.38 -4.82
N LEU A 157 -14.44 -5.31 -5.66
CA LEU A 157 -13.54 -6.45 -5.92
C LEU A 157 -12.68 -6.87 -4.70
N ASP A 158 -12.64 -6.07 -3.66
CA ASP A 158 -12.06 -6.41 -2.35
C ASP A 158 -13.05 -7.13 -1.42
N GLY A 159 -14.28 -7.39 -1.87
CA GLY A 159 -15.35 -8.01 -1.09
C GLY A 159 -16.15 -7.04 -0.20
N THR A 160 -15.84 -5.74 -0.21
CA THR A 160 -16.59 -4.77 0.60
C THR A 160 -17.95 -4.47 -0.04
N ALA A 161 -19.01 -4.38 0.77
CA ALA A 161 -20.33 -3.99 0.28
C ALA A 161 -20.35 -2.55 -0.23
N VAL A 162 -20.97 -2.33 -1.39
CA VAL A 162 -21.11 -1.01 -2.04
C VAL A 162 -22.59 -0.66 -2.12
N THR A 163 -22.94 0.49 -1.55
CA THR A 163 -24.32 1.02 -1.54
C THR A 163 -24.50 2.24 -2.43
N PHE A 164 -23.40 2.93 -2.77
CA PHE A 164 -23.41 4.04 -3.72
C PHE A 164 -23.35 3.49 -5.15
N LEU A 165 -24.49 3.45 -5.83
CA LEU A 165 -24.63 2.86 -7.16
C LEU A 165 -25.50 3.78 -8.03
N PRO A 166 -24.94 4.86 -8.59
CA PRO A 166 -25.70 5.85 -9.36
C PRO A 166 -26.03 5.33 -10.77
N TRP A 167 -26.83 4.26 -10.87
CA TRP A 167 -27.25 3.69 -12.15
C TRP A 167 -28.00 4.70 -13.01
N GLU A 168 -27.79 4.64 -14.33
CA GLU A 168 -28.54 5.46 -15.26
C GLU A 168 -29.84 4.79 -15.70
N GLY A 169 -30.95 5.54 -15.59
CA GLY A 169 -32.24 5.13 -16.12
C GLY A 169 -32.73 3.84 -15.47
N SER A 170 -32.91 2.79 -16.29
CA SER A 170 -33.36 1.47 -15.86
C SER A 170 -32.24 0.44 -15.73
N GLU A 171 -30.97 0.85 -15.79
CA GLU A 171 -29.84 -0.05 -15.54
C GLU A 171 -29.88 -0.54 -14.09
N THR A 172 -29.57 -1.82 -13.88
CA THR A 172 -29.58 -2.42 -12.53
C THR A 172 -28.21 -2.93 -12.10
N GLY A 173 -27.29 -3.20 -13.05
CA GLY A 173 -25.99 -3.81 -12.75
C GLY A 173 -26.05 -5.30 -12.43
N MET A 174 -27.22 -5.94 -12.54
CA MET A 174 -27.43 -7.36 -12.17
C MET A 174 -27.38 -8.31 -13.38
N ASP A 175 -27.32 -7.77 -14.60
CA ASP A 175 -27.38 -8.55 -15.82
C ASP A 175 -26.12 -9.43 -16.00
N PRO A 176 -26.26 -10.74 -16.19
CA PRO A 176 -25.12 -11.65 -16.34
C PRO A 176 -24.27 -11.28 -17.56
N GLY A 177 -22.95 -11.29 -17.40
CA GLY A 177 -22.00 -10.95 -18.46
C GLY A 177 -21.89 -9.46 -18.77
N ARG A 178 -22.60 -8.59 -18.02
CA ARG A 178 -22.45 -7.14 -18.12
C ARG A 178 -21.72 -6.59 -16.89
N CYS A 179 -20.83 -5.63 -17.14
CA CYS A 179 -19.97 -5.05 -16.14
C CYS A 179 -20.20 -3.53 -16.03
N PRO A 180 -20.11 -2.96 -14.82
CA PRO A 180 -20.38 -1.53 -14.61
C PRO A 180 -19.28 -0.65 -15.16
N LEU A 181 -19.67 0.47 -15.75
CA LEU A 181 -18.81 1.48 -16.32
C LEU A 181 -19.33 2.86 -15.92
N VAL A 182 -18.45 3.72 -15.42
CA VAL A 182 -18.80 5.10 -15.07
C VAL A 182 -18.87 5.96 -16.32
N ARG A 183 -19.89 6.82 -16.41
CA ARG A 183 -19.97 7.93 -17.36
C ARG A 183 -19.65 9.23 -16.66
N PRO A 184 -18.42 9.78 -16.78
CA PRO A 184 -18.06 10.99 -16.04
C PRO A 184 -18.90 12.21 -16.42
N SER A 185 -19.34 12.32 -17.67
CA SER A 185 -20.20 13.43 -18.11
C SER A 185 -21.54 13.46 -17.37
N ALA A 186 -22.14 12.29 -17.12
CA ALA A 186 -23.44 12.16 -16.45
C ALA A 186 -23.32 11.97 -14.93
N GLY A 187 -22.18 11.49 -14.42
CA GLY A 187 -22.05 11.09 -13.02
C GLY A 187 -22.88 9.85 -12.69
N THR A 188 -23.03 8.94 -13.65
CA THR A 188 -23.86 7.74 -13.54
C THR A 188 -23.09 6.49 -13.98
N TYR A 189 -23.61 5.32 -13.66
CA TYR A 189 -23.15 4.04 -14.16
C TYR A 189 -24.04 3.52 -15.27
N VAL A 190 -23.42 2.88 -16.24
CA VAL A 190 -24.06 1.99 -17.21
C VAL A 190 -23.43 0.63 -17.16
N THR A 191 -24.09 -0.36 -17.75
CA THR A 191 -23.48 -1.67 -17.96
C THR A 191 -23.07 -1.86 -19.41
N ARG A 192 -21.96 -2.58 -19.63
CA ARG A 192 -21.49 -2.99 -20.96
C ARG A 192 -21.02 -4.45 -20.90
N SER A 193 -20.91 -5.12 -22.05
CA SER A 193 -20.34 -6.47 -22.10
C SER A 193 -18.94 -6.48 -21.47
N CYS A 194 -18.71 -7.34 -20.48
CA CYS A 194 -17.45 -7.41 -19.73
C CYS A 194 -16.23 -7.70 -20.60
N SER A 195 -16.42 -8.33 -21.76
CA SER A 195 -15.38 -8.67 -22.73
C SER A 195 -14.86 -7.49 -23.55
N LEU A 196 -15.52 -6.33 -23.51
CA LEU A 196 -15.11 -5.18 -24.30
C LEU A 196 -13.87 -4.52 -23.71
N ASN A 197 -12.94 -4.09 -24.56
CA ASN A 197 -11.83 -3.28 -24.10
C ASN A 197 -12.30 -1.86 -23.79
N ARG A 198 -12.12 -1.42 -22.54
CA ARG A 198 -12.43 -0.07 -22.07
C ARG A 198 -11.31 0.49 -21.20
N PRO A 199 -11.14 1.82 -21.19
CA PRO A 199 -10.35 2.47 -20.15
C PRO A 199 -10.80 2.03 -18.76
N TYR A 200 -9.92 2.18 -17.79
CA TYR A 200 -10.20 1.80 -16.41
C TYR A 200 -9.38 2.67 -15.46
N ALA A 201 -9.81 2.71 -14.21
CA ALA A 201 -9.04 3.30 -13.14
C ALA A 201 -8.90 2.28 -12.02
N CYS A 202 -7.69 2.18 -11.49
CA CYS A 202 -7.39 1.46 -10.28
C CYS A 202 -7.45 2.42 -9.12
N GLU A 203 -7.83 1.91 -7.97
CA GLU A 203 -7.71 2.61 -6.70
C GLU A 203 -6.85 1.82 -5.73
N CYS A 204 -6.26 2.54 -4.78
CA CYS A 204 -5.56 1.95 -3.65
C CYS A 204 -6.21 2.40 -2.35
N ARG A 205 -6.49 1.44 -1.48
CA ARG A 205 -7.05 1.64 -0.14
C ARG A 205 -6.32 0.74 0.87
#